data_AF-U2FY65-F1
#
_entry.id   AF-U2FY65-F1
#
_cell.length_a   1.000
_cell.length_b   1.000
_cell.length_c   1.000
_cell.angle_alpha   90.00
_cell.angle_beta   90.00
_cell.angle_gamma   90.00
#
_symmetry.space_group_name_H-M   'P 1'
#
loop_
_entity.id
_entity.type
_entity.pdbx_description
1 polymer ?
#
loop_
_entity_poly.entity_id
_entity_poly.type
_entity_poly.pdbx_seq_one_letter_code
_entity_poly.pdbx_strand_id
1 'polypeptide(L)'
;MNMPTPTAATIPQLAEGEIYVGVVANTAGELHHVILLPGDNDDASWQAQMEWAQSIGGDLPTRVEMLFLLENHRGEFERDAYWTCQPDTDPGYSGWAWYQDFLTGHQDGYRQNGELRARAVRRLPI
;
A
#
# COMPACT_ATOMS: atom_id res chain seq x y z
N MET A 1 33.39 -16.91 9.33
CA MET A 1 32.77 -15.67 9.84
C MET A 1 31.43 -16.05 10.44
N ASN A 2 31.22 -15.83 11.73
CA ASN A 2 29.89 -16.01 12.32
C ASN A 2 29.05 -14.83 11.86
N MET A 3 28.10 -15.07 10.96
CA MET A 3 27.08 -14.08 10.61
C MET A 3 26.33 -13.75 11.91
N PRO A 4 26.22 -12.48 12.33
CA PRO A 4 25.37 -12.13 13.45
C PRO A 4 23.95 -12.62 13.15
N THR A 5 23.32 -13.28 14.12
CA THR A 5 21.91 -13.63 14.05
C THR A 5 21.13 -12.35 13.79
N PRO A 6 20.39 -12.24 12.68
CA PRO A 6 19.60 -11.05 12.40
C PRO A 6 18.65 -10.82 13.58
N THR A 7 18.80 -9.68 14.26
CA THR A 7 17.86 -9.27 15.29
C THR A 7 16.58 -8.84 14.57
N ALA A 8 15.42 -9.28 15.07
CA ALA A 8 14.14 -8.83 14.54
C ALA A 8 14.06 -7.30 14.60
N ALA A 9 13.50 -6.66 13.57
CA ALA A 9 13.28 -5.22 13.58
C ALA A 9 12.39 -4.83 14.77
N THR A 10 12.72 -3.73 15.44
CA THR A 10 11.85 -3.15 16.48
C THR A 10 10.57 -2.66 15.83
N ILE A 11 9.42 -3.16 16.27
CA ILE A 11 8.12 -2.70 15.76
C ILE A 11 7.80 -1.33 16.39
N PRO A 12 7.40 -0.32 15.61
CA PRO A 12 7.02 0.99 16.14
C PRO A 12 5.73 0.91 16.95
N GLN A 13 5.47 1.93 17.77
CA GLN A 13 4.19 2.03 18.48
C GLN A 13 3.04 2.16 17.47
N LEU A 14 2.00 1.36 17.70
CA LEU A 14 0.76 1.36 16.92
C LEU A 14 -0.35 2.09 17.69
N ALA A 15 -1.17 2.84 16.96
CA ALA A 15 -2.44 3.35 17.44
C ALA A 15 -3.53 2.26 17.39
N GLU A 16 -4.67 2.52 18.00
CA GLU A 16 -5.80 1.58 18.00
C GLU A 16 -6.26 1.29 16.56
N GLY A 17 -6.40 0.00 16.22
CA GLY A 17 -6.83 -0.45 14.90
C GLY A 17 -5.75 -0.47 13.81
N GLU A 18 -4.54 0.01 14.10
CA GLU A 18 -3.42 -0.08 13.16
C GLU A 18 -2.82 -1.50 13.12
N ILE A 19 -2.39 -1.90 11.93
CA ILE A 19 -1.76 -3.20 11.69
C ILE A 19 -0.34 -2.98 11.18
N TYR A 20 0.63 -3.57 11.87
CA TYR A 20 2.01 -3.57 11.38
C TYR A 20 2.15 -4.50 10.18
N VAL A 21 2.61 -3.95 9.06
CA VAL A 21 2.76 -4.70 7.79
C VAL A 21 4.18 -5.26 7.65
N GLY A 22 5.20 -4.44 7.95
CA GLY A 22 6.59 -4.86 7.84
C GLY A 22 7.56 -3.73 7.53
N VAL A 23 8.76 -4.11 7.10
CA VAL A 23 9.80 -3.20 6.62
C VAL A 23 9.94 -3.34 5.12
N VAL A 24 9.89 -2.22 4.40
CA VAL A 24 10.15 -2.15 2.97
C VAL A 24 11.42 -1.34 2.72
N ALA A 25 12.22 -1.79 1.76
CA ALA A 25 13.41 -1.10 1.28
C ALA A 25 13.15 -0.52 -0.11
N ASN A 26 13.62 0.70 -0.36
CA ASN A 26 13.71 1.22 -1.74
C ASN A 26 15.04 0.83 -2.40
N THR A 27 15.21 1.19 -3.67
CA THR A 27 16.43 0.87 -4.45
C THR A 27 17.67 1.63 -3.99
N ALA A 28 17.52 2.68 -3.18
CA ALA A 28 18.63 3.37 -2.51
C ALA A 28 19.05 2.68 -1.19
N GLY A 29 18.32 1.64 -0.76
CA GLY A 29 18.55 0.94 0.50
C GLY A 29 17.95 1.62 1.71
N GLU A 30 17.12 2.65 1.52
CA GLU A 30 16.41 3.31 2.62
C GLU A 30 15.27 2.42 3.10
N LEU A 31 15.24 2.18 4.41
CA LEU A 31 14.27 1.31 5.05
C LEU A 31 13.19 2.15 5.72
N HIS A 32 11.96 1.68 5.66
CA HIS A 32 10.85 2.24 6.42
C HIS A 32 9.90 1.15 6.89
N HIS A 33 9.29 1.37 8.05
CA HIS A 33 8.14 0.63 8.51
C HIS A 33 6.91 1.02 7.71
N VAL A 34 6.07 0.04 7.43
CA VAL A 34 4.75 0.21 6.83
C VAL A 34 3.70 -0.21 7.85
N ILE A 35 2.74 0.67 8.10
CA ILE A 35 1.64 0.45 9.03
C ILE A 35 0.33 0.70 8.26
N LEU A 36 -0.55 -0.29 8.23
CA LEU A 36 -1.89 -0.18 7.67
C LEU A 36 -2.79 0.57 8.66
N LEU A 37 -3.42 1.64 8.18
CA LEU A 37 -4.39 2.42 8.96
C LEU A 37 -5.74 1.71 9.01
N PRO A 38 -6.53 1.92 10.07
CA PRO A 38 -7.87 1.36 10.18
C PRO A 38 -8.80 1.96 9.11
N GLY A 39 -9.75 1.14 8.66
CA GLY A 39 -10.78 1.53 7.69
C GLY A 39 -10.36 1.41 6.23
N ASP A 40 -11.35 1.56 5.36
CA ASP A 40 -11.27 1.56 3.92
C ASP A 40 -12.16 2.65 3.32
N ASN A 41 -12.02 2.91 2.03
CA ASN A 41 -12.94 3.74 1.28
C ASN A 41 -13.55 2.92 0.14
N ASP A 42 -14.84 3.15 -0.09
CA ASP A 42 -15.54 2.59 -1.24
C ASP A 42 -15.00 3.16 -2.56
N ASP A 43 -15.53 2.66 -3.66
CA ASP A 43 -15.04 2.92 -5.02
C ASP A 43 -15.05 4.42 -5.34
N ALA A 44 -13.90 4.93 -5.73
CA ALA A 44 -13.74 6.32 -6.16
C ALA A 44 -12.56 6.47 -7.13
N SER A 45 -12.51 7.61 -7.81
CA SER A 45 -11.40 7.97 -8.71
C SER A 45 -10.06 7.95 -7.98
N TRP A 46 -8.98 7.66 -8.72
CA TRP A 46 -7.63 7.56 -8.16
C TRP A 46 -7.23 8.82 -7.38
N GLN A 47 -7.54 10.01 -7.92
CA GLN A 47 -7.26 11.28 -7.26
C GLN A 47 -8.07 11.44 -5.96
N ALA A 48 -9.36 11.08 -5.96
CA ALA A 48 -10.19 11.13 -4.76
C ALA A 48 -9.68 10.16 -3.68
N GLN A 49 -9.13 9.02 -4.09
CA GLN A 49 -8.57 8.02 -3.16
C GLN A 49 -7.22 8.45 -2.56
N MET A 50 -6.38 9.13 -3.35
CA MET A 50 -5.18 9.79 -2.82
C MET A 50 -5.56 10.85 -1.78
N GLU A 51 -6.58 11.67 -2.05
CA GLU A 51 -7.06 12.69 -1.13
C GLU A 51 -7.68 12.10 0.14
N TRP A 52 -8.47 11.03 0.02
CA TRP A 52 -9.02 10.31 1.16
C TRP A 52 -7.91 9.75 2.06
N ALA A 53 -6.90 9.10 1.49
CA ALA A 53 -5.80 8.55 2.28
C ALA A 53 -5.06 9.64 3.07
N GLN A 54 -4.79 10.79 2.43
CA GLN A 54 -4.20 11.96 3.08
C GLN A 54 -5.08 12.49 4.22
N SER A 55 -6.40 12.50 4.04
CA SER A 55 -7.35 13.01 5.04
C SER A 55 -7.32 12.23 6.36
N ILE A 56 -6.91 10.96 6.32
CA ILE A 56 -6.74 10.10 7.50
C ILE A 56 -5.28 9.96 7.93
N GLY A 57 -4.38 10.79 7.39
CA GLY A 57 -2.97 10.84 7.79
C GLY A 57 -2.09 9.74 7.17
N GLY A 58 -2.50 9.18 6.04
CA GLY A 58 -1.74 8.16 5.31
C GLY A 58 -1.64 8.44 3.83
N ASP A 59 -1.17 7.43 3.11
CA ASP A 59 -1.07 7.38 1.66
C ASP A 59 -1.68 6.09 1.14
N LEU A 60 -2.05 6.04 -0.12
CA LEU A 60 -2.30 4.75 -0.76
C LEU A 60 -1.00 3.88 -0.70
N PRO A 61 -1.13 2.54 -0.57
CA PRO A 61 0.02 1.66 -0.62
C PRO A 61 0.73 1.73 -1.97
N THR A 62 2.04 1.51 -1.98
CA THR A 62 2.78 1.21 -3.20
C THR A 62 2.42 -0.19 -3.70
N ARG A 63 2.78 -0.50 -4.94
CA ARG A 63 2.65 -1.84 -5.53
C ARG A 63 3.38 -2.92 -4.73
N VAL A 64 4.54 -2.60 -4.16
CA VAL A 64 5.30 -3.56 -3.33
C VAL A 64 4.60 -3.78 -1.99
N GLU A 65 4.09 -2.71 -1.38
CA GLU A 65 3.33 -2.80 -0.13
C GLU A 65 2.01 -3.56 -0.32
N MET A 66 1.33 -3.38 -1.44
CA MET A 66 0.13 -4.16 -1.79
C MET A 66 0.41 -5.66 -1.80
N LEU A 67 1.58 -6.11 -2.27
CA LEU A 67 1.95 -7.52 -2.25
C LEU A 67 2.16 -8.04 -0.83
N PHE A 68 2.75 -7.23 0.06
CA PHE A 68 2.87 -7.59 1.49
C PHE A 68 1.49 -7.71 2.15
N LEU A 69 0.61 -6.75 1.86
CA LEU A 69 -0.77 -6.72 2.34
C LEU A 69 -1.57 -7.92 1.83
N LEU A 70 -1.44 -8.25 0.55
CA LEU A 70 -2.08 -9.42 -0.05
C LEU A 70 -1.60 -10.72 0.59
N GLU A 71 -0.29 -10.90 0.78
CA GLU A 71 0.27 -12.15 1.29
C GLU A 71 -0.04 -12.35 2.78
N ASN A 72 0.16 -11.31 3.59
CA ASN A 72 0.15 -11.45 5.05
C ASN A 72 -1.15 -10.96 5.71
N HIS A 73 -1.92 -10.12 5.01
CA HIS A 73 -3.07 -9.42 5.56
C HIS A 73 -4.31 -9.50 4.66
N ARG A 74 -4.41 -10.49 3.76
CA ARG A 74 -5.57 -10.66 2.84
C ARG A 74 -6.93 -10.60 3.54
N GLY A 75 -6.99 -11.10 4.78
CA GLY A 75 -8.22 -11.12 5.58
C GLY A 75 -8.76 -9.74 5.94
N GLU A 76 -7.92 -8.71 5.85
CA GLU A 76 -8.31 -7.32 6.07
C GLU A 76 -8.99 -6.69 4.85
N PHE A 77 -9.00 -7.35 3.69
CA PHE A 77 -9.44 -6.77 2.42
C PHE A 77 -10.64 -7.51 1.86
N GLU A 78 -11.56 -6.76 1.27
CA GLU A 78 -12.58 -7.31 0.38
C GLU A 78 -11.93 -7.92 -0.87
N ARG A 79 -12.63 -8.88 -1.50
CA ARG A 79 -12.18 -9.54 -2.74
C ARG A 79 -12.41 -8.64 -3.96
N ASP A 80 -11.71 -7.51 -3.99
CA ASP A 80 -11.91 -6.43 -4.95
C ASP A 80 -10.57 -5.76 -5.35
N ALA A 81 -10.65 -4.80 -6.27
CA ALA A 81 -9.54 -3.99 -6.74
C ALA A 81 -9.32 -2.75 -5.87
N TYR A 82 -8.05 -2.52 -5.50
CA TYR A 82 -7.63 -1.38 -4.69
C TYR A 82 -6.57 -0.56 -5.42
N TRP A 83 -6.74 0.77 -5.44
CA TRP A 83 -5.74 1.66 -6.00
C TRP A 83 -4.42 1.62 -5.24
N THR A 84 -3.31 1.68 -5.99
CA THR A 84 -1.99 2.01 -5.43
C THR A 84 -1.70 3.50 -5.57
N CYS A 85 -0.68 4.02 -4.89
CA CYS A 85 -0.25 5.41 -5.06
C CYS A 85 0.52 5.67 -6.38
N GLN A 86 0.71 4.66 -7.23
CA GLN A 86 1.61 4.77 -8.38
C GLN A 86 0.83 5.06 -9.66
N PRO A 87 1.04 6.23 -10.30
CA PRO A 87 0.57 6.44 -11.67
C PRO A 87 1.35 5.53 -12.63
N ASP A 88 0.75 5.24 -13.77
CA ASP A 88 1.48 4.61 -14.87
C ASP A 88 2.28 5.67 -15.65
N THR A 89 3.56 5.40 -15.86
CA THR A 89 4.51 6.31 -16.49
C THR A 89 4.95 5.87 -17.88
N ASP A 90 4.43 4.74 -18.38
CA ASP A 90 4.79 4.23 -19.70
C ASP A 90 4.22 5.12 -20.82
N PRO A 91 4.91 5.20 -21.99
CA PRO A 91 4.41 5.99 -23.11
C PRO A 91 2.99 5.59 -23.53
N GLY A 92 2.06 6.55 -23.50
CA GLY A 92 0.65 6.33 -23.84
C GLY A 92 -0.28 6.08 -22.64
N TYR A 93 0.26 5.92 -21.44
CA TYR A 93 -0.51 5.65 -20.21
C TYR A 93 -0.75 6.88 -19.34
N SER A 94 -0.65 8.08 -19.91
CA SER A 94 -1.07 9.31 -19.22
C SER A 94 -2.54 9.20 -18.78
N GLY A 95 -2.80 9.47 -17.50
CA GLY A 95 -4.12 9.32 -16.88
C GLY A 95 -4.46 7.88 -16.47
N TRP A 96 -3.47 7.00 -16.33
CA TRP A 96 -3.61 5.67 -15.74
C TRP A 96 -2.88 5.57 -14.39
N ALA A 97 -3.32 4.66 -13.54
CA ALA A 97 -2.66 4.31 -12.29
C ALA A 97 -2.73 2.80 -12.07
N TRP A 98 -1.83 2.30 -11.24
CA TRP A 98 -1.76 0.89 -10.89
C TRP A 98 -2.76 0.55 -9.78
N TYR A 99 -3.36 -0.63 -9.87
CA TYR A 99 -4.18 -1.22 -8.81
C TYR A 99 -3.74 -2.65 -8.50
N GLN A 100 -4.18 -3.17 -7.35
CA GLN A 100 -4.03 -4.57 -6.93
C GLN A 100 -5.42 -5.18 -6.77
N ASP A 101 -5.68 -6.29 -7.45
CA ASP A 101 -6.86 -7.11 -7.22
C ASP A 101 -6.61 -8.11 -6.08
N PHE A 102 -7.44 -8.08 -5.05
CA PHE A 102 -7.34 -8.97 -3.89
C PHE A 102 -8.09 -10.29 -4.05
N LEU A 103 -8.86 -10.46 -5.13
CA LEU A 103 -9.46 -11.75 -5.48
C LEU A 103 -8.42 -12.72 -6.05
N THR A 104 -7.63 -12.26 -7.02
CA THR A 104 -6.70 -13.05 -7.85
C THR A 104 -5.23 -12.77 -7.52
N GLY A 105 -4.92 -11.64 -6.90
CA GLY A 105 -3.54 -11.21 -6.66
C GLY A 105 -2.88 -10.51 -7.86
N HIS A 106 -3.62 -10.21 -8.92
CA HIS A 106 -3.11 -9.51 -10.09
C HIS A 106 -2.88 -8.00 -9.86
N GLN A 107 -1.85 -7.43 -10.48
CA GLN A 107 -1.67 -5.98 -10.59
C GLN A 107 -1.72 -5.55 -12.05
N ASP A 108 -2.47 -4.49 -12.32
CA ASP A 108 -2.63 -3.91 -13.66
C ASP A 108 -2.79 -2.39 -13.61
N GLY A 109 -2.77 -1.76 -14.78
CA GLY A 109 -3.15 -0.37 -14.96
C GLY A 109 -4.67 -0.22 -15.13
N TYR A 110 -5.23 0.86 -14.59
CA TYR A 110 -6.59 1.31 -14.87
C TYR A 110 -6.65 2.83 -15.02
N ARG A 111 -7.67 3.33 -15.73
CA ARG A 111 -7.83 4.78 -15.93
C ARG A 111 -8.09 5.47 -14.59
N GLN A 112 -7.41 6.58 -14.33
CA GLN A 112 -7.51 7.31 -13.06
C GLN A 112 -8.92 7.83 -12.73
N ASN A 113 -9.78 7.98 -13.75
CA ASN A 113 -11.18 8.36 -13.56
C ASN A 113 -12.12 7.16 -13.32
N GLY A 114 -11.61 5.93 -13.37
CA GLY A 114 -12.33 4.75 -12.93
C GLY A 114 -12.42 4.69 -11.41
N GLU A 115 -13.34 3.89 -10.89
CA GLU A 115 -13.64 3.85 -9.47
C GLU A 115 -13.20 2.49 -8.90
N LEU A 116 -12.26 2.51 -7.96
CA LEU A 116 -11.78 1.33 -7.23
C LEU A 116 -11.63 1.70 -5.75
N ARG A 117 -11.58 0.69 -4.88
CA ARG A 117 -11.45 0.86 -3.41
C ARG A 117 -10.09 1.43 -3.00
N ALA A 118 -9.99 1.85 -1.75
CA ALA A 118 -8.71 2.27 -1.15
C ALA A 118 -8.50 1.78 0.28
N ARG A 119 -7.22 1.56 0.59
CA ARG A 119 -6.68 1.48 1.95
C ARG A 119 -5.58 2.50 2.08
N ALA A 120 -5.26 2.88 3.31
CA ALA A 120 -4.19 3.82 3.59
C ALA A 120 -3.12 3.19 4.48
N VAL A 121 -1.87 3.54 4.21
CA VAL A 121 -0.72 3.22 5.07
C VAL A 121 -0.05 4.49 5.54
N ARG A 122 0.56 4.46 6.72
CA ARG A 122 1.58 5.45 7.11
C ARG A 122 2.95 4.79 7.14
N ARG A 123 3.98 5.57 6.83
CA ARG A 123 5.37 5.10 6.77
C ARG A 123 6.20 5.78 7.84
N LEU A 124 7.07 5.03 8.51
CA LEU A 124 8.03 5.57 9.47
C LEU A 124 9.45 5.18 9.07
N PRO A 125 10.43 6.11 9.03
CA PRO A 125 11.82 5.78 8.73
C PRO A 125 12.43 4.88 9.82
N ILE A 126 13.48 4.13 9.45
CA ILE A 126 14.30 3.28 10.34
C ILE A 126 15.66 3.93 10.58
#